data_AF-A0A923XGW7-F1
#
_entry.id   AF-A0A923XGW7-F1
#
_cell.length_a   1.000
_cell.length_b   1.000
_cell.length_c   1.000
_cell.angle_alpha   90.00
_cell.angle_beta   90.00
_cell.angle_gamma   90.00
#
_symmetry.space_group_name_H-M   'P 1'
#
loop_
_entity.id
_entity.type
_entity.pdbx_description
1 polymer ?
#
loop_
_entity_poly.entity_id
_entity_poly.type
_entity_poly.pdbx_seq_one_letter_code
_entity_poly.pdbx_strand_id
1 'polypeptide(L)' 'MPFRTPIKHCRNCGAAVVYRLPDDGDTRERAVCPACDTIHYENPLNVVGTVPY' A
#
# COMPACT_ATOMS: atom_id res chain seq x y z
N MET A 1 13.90 9.58 1.93
CA MET A 1 13.55 8.39 2.75
C MET A 1 12.04 8.19 2.66
N PRO A 2 11.50 7.19 1.96
CA PRO A 2 10.11 6.84 2.18
C PRO A 2 10.07 6.06 3.51
N PHE A 3 9.53 6.67 4.56
CA PHE A 3 9.50 6.12 5.93
C PHE A 3 8.47 4.98 6.11
N ARG A 4 8.17 4.20 5.07
CA ARG A 4 7.12 3.18 5.14
C ARG A 4 7.67 1.80 4.90
N THR A 5 7.45 0.93 5.88
CA THR A 5 7.70 -0.49 5.75
C THR A 5 6.76 -1.06 4.67
N PRO A 6 7.29 -1.79 3.68
CA PRO A 6 6.45 -2.39 2.65
C PRO A 6 5.45 -3.38 3.26
N ILE A 7 4.28 -3.48 2.64
CA ILE A 7 3.24 -4.41 3.04
C ILE A 7 3.73 -5.83 2.75
N LYS A 8 3.78 -6.69 3.76
CA LYS A 8 4.23 -8.08 3.63
C LYS A 8 3.09 -9.10 3.58
N HIS A 9 1.94 -8.76 4.20
CA HIS A 9 0.81 -9.65 4.34
C HIS A 9 -0.51 -8.92 4.04
N CYS A 10 -1.47 -9.67 3.50
CA CYS A 10 -2.78 -9.16 3.14
C CYS A 10 -3.61 -8.90 4.39
N ARG A 11 -4.19 -7.71 4.47
CA ARG A 11 -5.04 -7.31 5.61
C ARG A 11 -6.41 -8.00 5.63
N ASN A 12 -6.80 -8.62 4.52
CA ASN A 12 -8.09 -9.30 4.38
C ASN A 12 -8.01 -10.80 4.72
N CYS A 13 -6.94 -11.49 4.29
CA CYS A 13 -6.83 -12.95 4.42
C CYS A 13 -5.54 -13.45 5.10
N GLY A 14 -4.57 -12.56 5.39
CA GLY A 14 -3.30 -12.92 6.04
C GLY A 14 -2.22 -13.52 5.14
N ALA A 15 -2.53 -13.87 3.89
CA ALA A 15 -1.55 -14.40 2.94
C ALA A 15 -0.44 -13.38 2.60
N ALA A 16 0.74 -13.85 2.19
CA ALA A 16 1.80 -12.97 1.71
C ALA A 16 1.36 -12.20 0.44
N VAL A 17 1.75 -10.93 0.33
CA VAL A 17 1.44 -10.09 -0.85
C VAL A 17 2.63 -10.06 -1.81
N VAL A 18 2.36 -9.72 -3.07
CA VAL A 18 3.37 -9.52 -4.12
C VAL A 18 3.22 -8.11 -4.68
N TYR A 19 4.33 -7.39 -4.81
CA TYR A 19 4.33 -6.10 -5.51
C TYR A 19 4.35 -6.35 -7.02
N ARG A 20 3.28 -5.95 -7.71
CA ARG A 20 3.13 -6.06 -9.17
C ARG A 20 2.30 -4.91 -9.72
N LEU A 21 2.34 -4.70 -11.03
CA LEU A 21 1.37 -3.85 -11.71
C LEU A 21 -0.02 -4.52 -11.65
N PRO A 22 -1.05 -3.84 -11.13
CA PRO A 22 -2.43 -4.31 -11.20
C PRO A 22 -2.94 -4.40 -12.64
N ASP A 23 -3.85 -5.34 -12.90
CA ASP A 23 -4.44 -5.57 -14.22
C ASP A 23 -5.51 -4.51 -14.60
N ASP A 24 -5.89 -3.65 -13.65
CA ASP A 24 -6.93 -2.62 -13.80
C ASP A 24 -6.49 -1.37 -14.59
N GLY A 25 -5.33 -1.40 -15.24
CA GLY A 25 -4.76 -0.26 -15.97
C GLY A 25 -4.01 0.75 -15.09
N ASP A 26 -3.64 0.36 -13.87
CA ASP A 26 -2.74 1.15 -13.04
C ASP A 26 -1.33 1.20 -13.65
N THR A 27 -0.56 2.24 -13.31
CA THR A 27 0.80 2.46 -13.82
C THR A 27 1.88 2.25 -12.77
N ARG A 28 1.49 1.95 -11.53
CA ARG A 28 2.40 1.77 -10.40
C ARG A 28 2.31 0.36 -9.82
N GLU A 29 3.43 -0.15 -9.35
CA GLU A 29 3.45 -1.39 -8.59
C GLU A 29 2.67 -1.22 -7.27
N ARG A 30 1.80 -2.19 -6.98
CA ARG A 30 1.01 -2.23 -5.76
C ARG A 30 1.19 -3.59 -5.10
N ALA A 31 1.02 -3.62 -3.77
CA ALA A 31 0.92 -4.87 -3.04
C ALA A 31 -0.42 -5.55 -3.37
N VAL A 32 -0.37 -6.57 -4.22
CA VAL A 32 -1.52 -7.38 -4.61
C VAL A 32 -1.48 -8.72 -3.88
N CYS A 33 -2.59 -9.13 -3.30
CA CYS A 33 -2.71 -10.45 -2.69
C CYS A 33 -3.04 -11.50 -3.75
N PRO A 34 -2.22 -12.54 -3.96
CA PRO A 34 -2.50 -13.59 -4.95
C PRO A 34 -3.58 -14.59 -4.48
N ALA A 35 -4.02 -14.54 -3.22
CA ALA A 35 -4.99 -15.48 -2.67
C ALA A 35 -6.44 -14.98 -2.74
N CYS A 36 -6.65 -13.65 -2.73
CA CYS A 36 -7.98 -13.05 -2.71
C CYS A 36 -8.08 -11.77 -3.55
N ASP A 37 -7.09 -11.54 -4.43
CA ASP A 37 -7.02 -10.43 -5.41
C ASP A 37 -7.16 -9.02 -4.83
N THR A 38 -6.99 -8.87 -3.52
CA THR A 38 -7.10 -7.58 -2.85
C THR A 38 -5.86 -6.72 -3.14
N ILE A 39 -6.08 -5.51 -3.64
CA ILE A 39 -5.04 -4.51 -3.90
C ILE A 39 -4.90 -3.60 -2.68
N HIS A 40 -3.68 -3.48 -2.15
CA HIS A 40 -3.39 -2.63 -1.01
C HIS A 40 -2.77 -1.29 -1.46
N TYR A 41 -3.58 -0.23 -1.40
CA TYR A 41 -3.13 1.13 -1.67
C TYR A 41 -2.39 1.73 -0.49
N GLU A 42 -1.24 2.35 -0.75
CA GLU A 42 -0.44 3.07 0.24
C GLU A 42 -0.60 4.58 0.07
N ASN A 43 -1.57 5.18 0.77
CA ASN A 43 -1.79 6.62 0.69
C ASN A 43 -0.82 7.36 1.64
N PRO A 44 -0.01 8.35 1.20
CA PRO A 44 0.97 9.03 2.05
C PRO A 44 0.37 9.62 3.33
N LEU A 45 1.19 9.79 4.37
CA LEU A 45 0.74 10.43 5.62
C LEU A 45 0.61 11.92 5.38
N ASN A 46 -0.54 12.48 5.74
CA ASN A 46 -0.67 13.93 5.87
C ASN A 46 0.02 14.37 7.17
N VAL A 47 0.98 15.29 7.07
CA VAL A 47 1.71 15.83 8.23
C VAL A 47 1.36 17.30 8.33
N VAL A 48 0.71 17.69 9.44
CA VAL A 48 0.24 19.05 9.68
C VAL A 48 0.81 19.58 11.00
N GLY A 49 0.98 20.90 11.08
CA GLY A 49 1.43 21.61 12.27
C GLY A 49 0.79 22.98 12.37
N THR A 50 0.84 23.59 13.55
CA THR A 50 0.37 24.96 13.80
C THR A 50 1.50 25.80 14.36
N VAL A 51 1.51 27.10 14.02
CA VAL A 51 2.44 28.07 14.59
C VAL A 51 1.76 28.71 15.82
N PRO A 52 2.41 28.75 17.00
CA PRO A 52 1.85 29.39 18.18
C PRO A 52 1.84 30.91 18.05
N TYR A 53 0.86 31.56 18.69
CA TYR A 53 0.72 33.02 18.79
C TYR A 53 1.30 33.57 20.10
#